data_AF-A0A930SCW0-F1
#
_entry.id   AF-A0A930SCW0-F1
#
_cell.length_a   1.000
_cell.length_b   1.000
_cell.length_c   1.000
_cell.angle_alpha   90.00
_cell.angle_beta   90.00
_cell.angle_gamma   90.00
#
_symmetry.space_group_name_H-M   'P 1'
#
loop_
_entity.id
_entity.type
_entity.pdbx_description
1 polymer ?
#
loop_
_entity_poly.entity_id
_entity_poly.type
_entity_poly.pdbx_seq_one_letter_code
_entity_poly.pdbx_strand_id
1 'polypeptide(L)'
;MDLSQYTESQLAEWYINNRNWLADRKADYEATIADVENTQAELETEMQKRLNAADATSFRTKGGTIVASDRVTYNVEDRAAFGKFIIESGAWEATQLRPAKDFVEDYVRENNGQLPAGVAAYTKKTISVKKPTK
;
A
#
# COMPACT_ATOMS: atom_id res chain seq x y z
N MET A 1 -11.18 -3.09 -28.49
CA MET A 1 -10.51 -2.13 -29.39
C MET A 1 -9.38 -2.88 -30.05
N ASP A 2 -9.41 -3.05 -31.36
CA ASP A 2 -8.29 -3.62 -32.10
C ASP A 2 -7.22 -2.54 -32.26
N LEU A 3 -6.00 -2.83 -31.78
CA LEU A 3 -4.87 -1.90 -31.77
C LEU A 3 -3.79 -2.30 -32.80
N SER A 4 -3.97 -3.41 -33.52
CA SER A 4 -2.97 -3.97 -34.42
C SER A 4 -2.67 -3.09 -35.65
N GLN A 5 -3.59 -2.19 -36.00
CA GLN A 5 -3.47 -1.27 -37.14
C GLN A 5 -2.61 -0.02 -36.86
N TYR A 6 -2.19 0.19 -35.61
CA TYR A 6 -1.47 1.40 -35.20
C TYR A 6 0.02 1.15 -35.03
N THR A 7 0.82 2.14 -35.41
CA THR A 7 2.28 2.09 -35.26
C THR A 7 2.71 2.19 -33.80
N GLU A 8 3.92 1.70 -33.50
CA GLU A 8 4.51 1.75 -32.15
C GLU A 8 4.59 3.19 -31.62
N SER A 9 4.88 4.15 -32.52
CA SER A 9 4.94 5.57 -32.17
C SER A 9 3.58 6.10 -31.72
N GLN A 10 2.50 5.76 -32.43
CA GLN A 10 1.13 6.16 -32.07
C GLN A 10 0.71 5.54 -30.74
N LEU A 11 0.99 4.24 -30.55
CA LEU A 11 0.69 3.54 -29.30
C LEU A 11 1.44 4.15 -28.11
N ALA A 12 2.72 4.48 -28.28
CA ALA A 12 3.53 5.12 -27.25
C ALA A 12 3.03 6.54 -26.92
N GLU A 13 2.68 7.33 -27.94
CA GLU A 13 2.14 8.68 -27.77
C GLU A 13 0.82 8.66 -27.00
N TRP A 14 -0.14 7.83 -27.42
CA TRP A 14 -1.42 7.70 -26.73
C TRP A 14 -1.28 7.18 -25.30
N TYR A 15 -0.39 6.23 -25.07
CA TYR A 15 -0.09 5.75 -23.73
C TYR A 15 0.42 6.88 -22.82
N ILE A 16 1.38 7.68 -23.30
CA ILE A 16 1.93 8.81 -22.54
C ILE A 16 0.84 9.85 -22.27
N ASN A 17 0.02 10.19 -23.26
CA ASN A 17 -1.06 11.16 -23.12
C ASN A 17 -2.09 10.70 -22.08
N ASN A 18 -2.53 9.45 -22.16
CA ASN A 18 -3.45 8.87 -21.18
C ASN A 18 -2.83 8.81 -19.77
N ARG A 19 -1.55 8.46 -19.67
CA ARG A 19 -0.84 8.45 -18.38
C ARG A 19 -0.79 9.84 -17.76
N ASN A 20 -0.46 10.87 -18.55
CA ASN A 20 -0.40 12.24 -18.06
C ASN A 20 -1.80 12.71 -17.64
N TRP A 21 -2.81 12.49 -18.48
CA TRP A 21 -4.20 12.84 -18.15
C TRP A 21 -4.67 12.18 -16.85
N LEU A 22 -4.36 10.89 -16.64
CA LEU A 22 -4.67 10.19 -15.39
C LEU A 22 -3.93 10.79 -14.19
N ALA A 23 -2.66 11.16 -14.35
CA ALA A 23 -1.88 11.81 -13.30
C ALA A 23 -2.49 13.16 -12.92
N ASP A 24 -2.84 13.98 -13.91
CA ASP A 24 -3.47 15.29 -13.70
C ASP A 24 -4.82 15.13 -12.99
N ARG A 25 -5.67 14.20 -13.43
CA ARG A 25 -6.97 13.95 -12.77
C ARG A 25 -6.84 13.46 -11.34
N LYS A 26 -5.83 12.64 -11.04
CA LYS A 26 -5.56 12.21 -9.67
C LYS A 26 -5.11 13.38 -8.80
N ALA A 27 -4.23 14.23 -9.31
CA ALA A 27 -3.78 15.43 -8.60
C ALA A 27 -4.95 16.39 -8.33
N ASP A 28 -5.81 16.62 -9.32
CA ASP A 28 -7.02 17.44 -9.17
C ASP A 28 -7.94 16.84 -8.09
N TYR A 29 -8.19 15.52 -8.15
CA TYR A 29 -9.02 14.83 -7.17
C TYR A 29 -8.46 14.96 -5.74
N GLU A 30 -7.18 14.63 -5.55
CA GLU A 30 -6.47 14.74 -4.26
C GLU A 30 -6.56 16.18 -3.72
N ALA A 31 -6.37 17.19 -4.58
CA ALA A 31 -6.51 18.59 -4.19
C ALA A 31 -7.93 18.95 -3.75
N THR A 32 -8.96 18.42 -4.43
CA THR A 32 -10.36 18.72 -4.09
C THR A 32 -10.85 18.07 -2.79
N ILE A 33 -10.27 16.93 -2.39
CA ILE A 33 -10.69 16.24 -1.17
C ILE A 33 -9.89 16.66 0.07
N ALA A 34 -8.66 17.16 -0.11
CA ALA A 34 -7.75 17.45 1.00
C ALA A 34 -8.35 18.38 2.06
N ASP A 35 -9.05 19.43 1.65
CA ASP A 35 -9.71 20.36 2.58
C ASP A 35 -10.84 19.70 3.39
N VAL A 36 -11.59 18.82 2.73
CA VAL A 36 -12.66 18.04 3.37
C VAL A 36 -12.09 17.02 4.34
N GLU A 37 -11.00 16.34 3.98
CA GLU A 37 -10.30 15.40 4.86
C GLU A 37 -9.74 16.10 6.10
N ASN A 38 -9.13 17.29 5.93
CA ASN A 38 -8.66 18.11 7.03
C ASN A 38 -9.82 18.52 7.96
N THR A 39 -10.93 18.99 7.40
CA THR A 39 -12.12 19.35 8.16
C THR A 39 -12.67 18.15 8.94
N GLN A 40 -12.70 16.96 8.33
CA GLN A 40 -13.13 15.74 9.02
C GLN A 40 -12.19 15.37 10.18
N ALA A 41 -10.88 15.49 9.99
CA ALA A 41 -9.90 15.21 11.04
C ALA A 41 -10.02 16.17 12.23
N GLU A 42 -10.27 17.46 11.97
CA GLU A 42 -10.53 18.45 13.03
C GLU A 42 -11.81 18.12 13.82
N LEU A 43 -12.89 17.75 13.11
CA LEU A 43 -14.14 17.34 13.74
C LEU A 43 -13.96 16.08 14.59
N GLU A 44 -13.26 15.06 14.08
CA GLU A 44 -12.97 13.82 14.82
C GLU A 44 -12.17 14.11 16.08
N THR A 45 -11.14 14.96 15.99
CA THR A 45 -10.31 15.37 17.13
C THR A 45 -11.13 16.03 18.23
N GLU A 46 -12.03 16.96 17.87
CA GLU A 46 -12.90 17.63 18.83
C GLU A 46 -13.94 16.66 19.43
N MET A 47 -14.50 15.75 18.63
CA MET A 47 -15.42 14.71 19.13
C MET A 47 -14.72 13.78 20.14
N GLN A 48 -13.50 13.34 19.85
CA GLN A 48 -12.70 12.52 20.76
C GLN A 48 -12.39 13.26 22.06
N LYS A 49 -12.01 14.54 21.97
CA LYS A 49 -11.77 15.39 23.16
C LYS A 49 -13.01 15.48 24.05
N ARG A 50 -14.21 15.62 23.46
CA ARG A 50 -15.47 15.67 24.21
C ARG A 50 -15.85 14.34 24.86
N LEU A 51 -15.63 13.22 24.15
CA LEU A 51 -15.82 11.88 24.73
C LEU A 51 -14.91 11.67 25.94
N ASN A 52 -13.62 12.02 25.81
CA ASN A 52 -12.66 11.92 26.90
C ASN A 52 -13.02 12.82 28.09
N ALA A 53 -13.43 14.07 27.84
CA ALA A 53 -13.83 14.99 28.89
C ALA A 53 -15.09 14.55 29.65
N ALA A 54 -15.95 13.76 29.01
CA ALA A 54 -17.16 13.21 29.61
C ALA A 54 -16.98 11.79 30.17
N ASP A 55 -15.78 11.21 30.08
CA ASP A 55 -15.49 9.80 30.39
C ASP A 55 -16.49 8.83 29.71
N ALA A 56 -16.85 9.16 28.47
CA ALA A 56 -17.88 8.45 27.70
C ALA A 56 -17.26 7.76 26.48
N THR A 57 -17.80 6.60 26.12
CA THR A 57 -17.39 5.84 24.91
C THR A 57 -18.29 6.10 23.71
N SER A 58 -19.46 6.73 23.91
CA SER A 58 -20.35 7.10 22.81
C SER A 58 -21.27 8.28 23.13
N PHE A 59 -21.68 9.00 22.07
CA PHE A 59 -22.75 10.00 22.12
C PHE A 59 -23.76 9.74 21.02
N ARG A 60 -25.04 9.63 21.40
CA ARG A 60 -26.15 9.59 20.45
C ARG A 60 -26.59 11.01 20.13
N THR A 61 -26.62 11.36 18.84
CA THR A 61 -27.06 12.68 18.36
C THR A 61 -28.15 12.51 17.31
N LYS A 62 -28.73 13.64 16.85
CA LYS A 62 -29.66 13.63 15.71
C LYS A 62 -28.98 13.30 14.38
N GLY A 63 -27.69 13.62 14.23
CA GLY A 63 -26.91 13.41 13.01
C GLY A 63 -26.22 12.04 12.93
N GLY A 64 -26.28 11.24 13.99
CA GLY A 64 -25.61 9.94 14.07
C GLY A 64 -25.15 9.61 15.49
N THR A 65 -24.38 8.53 15.62
CA THR A 65 -23.77 8.14 16.90
C THR A 65 -22.26 8.26 16.79
N ILE A 66 -21.66 9.04 17.67
CA ILE A 66 -20.20 9.11 17.83
C ILE A 66 -19.82 7.94 18.73
N VAL A 67 -18.89 7.09 18.30
CA VAL A 67 -18.42 5.93 19.06
C VAL A 67 -16.89 5.92 19.02
N ALA A 68 -16.26 5.87 20.19
CA ALA A 68 -14.83 5.63 20.29
C ALA A 68 -14.55 4.12 20.17
N SER A 69 -13.56 3.74 19.37
CA SER A 69 -13.12 2.35 19.24
C SER A 69 -11.61 2.30 19.34
N ASP A 70 -11.10 1.37 20.14
CA ASP A 70 -9.67 1.11 20.22
C ASP A 70 -9.21 0.34 18.99
N ARG A 71 -8.26 0.92 18.25
CA ARG A 71 -7.54 0.22 17.18
C ARG A 71 -6.15 -0.13 17.67
N VAL A 72 -5.96 -1.37 18.11
CA VAL A 72 -4.63 -1.88 18.49
C VAL A 72 -3.86 -2.28 17.25
N THR A 73 -2.66 -1.71 17.07
CA THR A 73 -1.70 -2.13 16.04
C THR A 73 -0.49 -2.73 16.74
N TYR A 74 -0.16 -3.98 16.42
CA TYR A 74 1.00 -4.66 16.97
C TYR A 74 2.19 -4.46 16.03
N ASN A 75 3.33 -4.07 16.59
CA ASN A 75 4.59 -3.93 15.86
C ASN A 75 5.63 -4.89 16.46
N VAL A 76 6.49 -5.45 15.60
CA VAL A 76 7.61 -6.29 16.03
C VAL A 76 8.81 -5.38 16.32
N GLU A 77 9.11 -5.15 17.60
CA GLU A 77 10.25 -4.32 18.02
C GLU A 77 11.59 -5.03 17.81
N ASP A 78 11.69 -6.30 18.19
CA ASP A 78 12.86 -7.16 17.94
C ASP A 78 12.50 -8.33 17.03
N ARG A 79 12.93 -8.22 15.77
CA ARG A 79 12.68 -9.23 14.74
C ARG A 79 13.42 -10.55 14.99
N ALA A 80 14.60 -10.51 15.63
CA ALA A 80 15.38 -11.70 15.91
C ALA A 80 14.75 -12.51 17.04
N ALA A 81 14.35 -11.83 18.13
CA ALA A 81 13.66 -12.46 19.25
C ALA A 81 12.31 -13.07 18.81
N PHE A 82 11.51 -12.32 18.03
CA PHE A 82 10.23 -12.81 17.52
C PHE A 82 10.39 -13.97 16.54
N GLY A 83 11.40 -13.92 15.67
CA GLY A 83 11.73 -15.03 14.77
C GLY A 83 12.10 -16.32 15.52
N LYS A 84 12.91 -16.20 16.58
CA LYS A 84 13.25 -17.33 17.45
C LYS A 84 12.00 -17.91 18.12
N PHE A 85 11.13 -17.05 18.66
CA PHE A 85 9.86 -17.47 19.24
C PHE A 85 8.97 -18.26 18.25
N ILE A 86 8.85 -17.79 17.00
CA ILE A 86 8.06 -18.50 15.96
C ILE A 86 8.65 -19.90 15.69
N ILE A 87 9.96 -20.00 15.56
CA ILE A 87 10.64 -21.28 15.31
C ILE A 87 10.45 -22.24 16.48
N GLU A 88 10.61 -21.76 17.72
CA GLU A 88 10.48 -22.58 18.93
C GLU A 88 9.03 -23.02 19.20
N SER A 89 8.06 -22.15 18.94
CA SER A 89 6.63 -22.44 19.11
C SER A 89 6.02 -23.22 17.95
N GLY A 90 6.66 -23.22 16.78
CA GLY A 90 6.12 -23.79 15.55
C GLY A 90 4.95 -22.98 14.93
N ALA A 91 4.65 -21.80 15.48
CA ALA A 91 3.51 -20.96 15.08
C ALA A 91 3.81 -20.12 13.83
N TRP A 92 4.03 -20.78 12.69
CA TRP A 92 4.35 -20.10 11.43
C TRP A 92 3.23 -19.17 10.94
N GLU A 93 2.00 -19.39 11.38
CA GLU A 93 0.84 -18.54 11.13
C GLU A 93 0.87 -17.20 11.90
N ALA A 94 1.72 -17.06 12.92
CA ALA A 94 1.90 -15.82 13.66
C ALA A 94 2.55 -14.72 12.81
N THR A 95 3.08 -15.06 11.64
CA THR A 95 3.66 -14.11 10.70
C THR A 95 3.35 -14.48 9.26
N GLN A 96 3.33 -13.47 8.39
CA GLN A 96 3.31 -13.71 6.95
C GLN A 96 4.77 -13.81 6.46
N LEU A 97 5.22 -15.02 6.14
CA LEU A 97 6.55 -15.21 5.58
C LEU A 97 6.61 -14.67 4.15
N ARG A 98 7.25 -13.50 3.98
CA ARG A 98 7.51 -12.90 2.67
C ARG A 98 9.02 -12.85 2.43
N PRO A 99 9.55 -13.53 1.41
CA PRO A 99 10.96 -13.40 1.08
C PRO A 99 11.25 -11.97 0.62
N ALA A 100 12.31 -11.37 1.16
CA ALA A 100 12.79 -10.08 0.70
C ALA A 100 13.31 -10.23 -0.74
N LYS A 101 12.85 -9.36 -1.63
CA LYS A 101 13.19 -9.44 -3.07
C LYS A 101 14.70 -9.44 -3.29
N ASP A 102 15.39 -8.46 -2.71
CA ASP A 102 16.83 -8.26 -2.90
C ASP A 102 17.63 -9.49 -2.41
N PHE A 103 17.23 -10.07 -1.26
CA PHE A 103 17.82 -11.30 -0.76
C PHE A 103 17.68 -12.47 -1.76
N VAL A 104 16.50 -12.65 -2.35
CA VAL A 104 16.29 -13.72 -3.33
C VAL A 104 17.10 -13.46 -4.60
N GLU A 105 17.17 -12.21 -5.08
CA GLU A 105 17.96 -11.85 -6.27
C GLU A 105 19.46 -12.07 -6.05
N ASP A 106 19.98 -11.69 -4.87
CA ASP A 106 21.37 -11.92 -4.49
C ASP A 106 21.67 -13.42 -4.39
N TYR A 107 20.80 -14.20 -3.74
CA TYR A 107 20.94 -15.66 -3.66
C TYR A 107 20.96 -16.29 -5.06
N VAL A 108 20.04 -15.90 -5.94
CA VAL A 108 19.97 -16.40 -7.32
C VAL A 108 21.24 -16.08 -8.10
N ARG A 109 21.80 -14.88 -7.94
CA ARG A 109 23.06 -14.47 -8.57
C ARG A 109 24.24 -15.30 -8.08
N GLU A 110 24.30 -15.58 -6.79
CA GLU A 110 25.38 -16.34 -6.15
C GLU A 110 25.27 -17.85 -6.37
N ASN A 111 24.06 -18.37 -6.58
CA ASN A 111 23.77 -19.80 -6.71
C ASN A 111 23.36 -20.19 -8.14
N ASN A 112 23.96 -19.56 -9.16
CA ASN A 112 23.81 -19.93 -10.58
C ASN A 112 22.36 -20.03 -11.07
N GLY A 113 21.48 -19.12 -10.61
CA GLY A 113 20.08 -19.10 -11.02
C GLY A 113 19.15 -19.95 -10.16
N GLN A 114 19.66 -20.64 -9.13
CA GLN A 114 18.83 -21.44 -8.21
C GLN A 114 18.06 -20.55 -7.24
N LEU A 115 16.80 -20.90 -6.98
CA LEU A 115 15.98 -20.23 -5.99
C LEU A 115 16.23 -20.79 -4.58
N PRO A 116 16.08 -19.98 -3.52
CA PRO A 116 15.99 -20.49 -2.16
C PRO A 116 14.89 -21.54 -2.03
N ALA A 117 15.10 -22.56 -1.18
CA ALA A 117 14.11 -23.61 -0.96
C ALA A 117 12.76 -23.02 -0.50
N GLY A 118 11.66 -23.53 -1.05
CA GLY A 118 10.30 -23.06 -0.73
C GLY A 118 9.89 -21.75 -1.42
N VAL A 119 10.76 -21.14 -2.23
CA VAL A 119 10.43 -19.94 -3.02
C VAL A 119 10.14 -20.35 -4.47
N ALA A 120 9.03 -19.84 -5.00
CA ALA A 120 8.71 -19.92 -6.43
C ALA A 120 8.78 -18.51 -7.04
N ALA A 121 9.33 -18.40 -8.25
CA ALA A 121 9.38 -17.15 -9.00
C ALA A 121 8.33 -17.14 -10.12
N TYR A 122 7.62 -16.02 -10.26
CA TYR A 122 6.77 -15.75 -11.41
C TYR A 122 7.24 -14.47 -12.10
N THR A 123 7.66 -14.59 -13.36
CA THR A 123 8.19 -13.46 -14.12
C THR A 123 7.13 -12.97 -15.10
N LYS A 124 6.63 -11.75 -14.86
CA LYS A 124 5.78 -11.02 -15.81
C LYS A 124 6.61 -9.96 -16.51
N LYS A 125 6.67 -10.01 -17.85
CA LYS A 125 7.23 -8.90 -18.64
C LYS A 125 6.28 -7.71 -18.56
N THR A 126 6.75 -6.61 -17.99
CA THR A 126 6.01 -5.34 -17.92
C THR A 126 6.53 -4.38 -19.00
N ILE A 127 5.63 -3.69 -19.69
CA ILE A 127 6.00 -2.67 -20.67
C ILE A 127 6.15 -1.32 -19.95
N SER A 128 7.25 -0.62 -20.20
CA SER A 128 7.50 0.73 -19.70
C SER A 128 7.72 1.67 -20.88
N VAL A 129 6.85 2.67 -21.05
CA VAL A 129 6.97 3.71 -22.08
C VAL A 129 7.52 4.99 -21.45
N LYS A 130 8.69 5.44 -21.91
CA LYS A 130 9.36 6.67 -21.45
C LYS A 130 9.19 7.77 -22.50
N LYS A 131 9.24 9.03 -22.05
CA LYS A 131 9.32 10.18 -22.98
C LYS A 131 10.65 10.11 -23.75
N PRO A 132 10.71 10.53 -25.02
CA PRO A 132 11.97 10.62 -25.75
C PRO A 132 12.95 11.52 -25.02
N THR A 133 14.20 11.07 -24.87
CA THR A 133 15.30 11.95 -24.48
C THR A 133 15.68 12.78 -25.71
N LYS A 134 15.83 14.10 -25.54
CA LYS A 134 16.37 14.97 -26.59
C LYS A 134 17.83 14.65 -26.88
#